data_AF-A0A4Q6GM51-F1
#
_entry.id   AF-A0A4Q6GM51-F1
#
_cell.length_a   1.000
_cell.length_b   1.000
_cell.length_c   1.000
_cell.angle_alpha   90.00
_cell.angle_beta   90.00
_cell.angle_gamma   90.00
#
_symmetry.space_group_name_H-M   'P 1'
#
loop_
_entity.id
_entity.type
_entity.pdbx_description
1 polymer ?
#
loop_
_entity_poly.entity_id
_entity_poly.type
_entity_poly.pdbx_seq_one_letter_code
_entity_poly.pdbx_strand_id
1 'polypeptide(L)'
;MNSAQTLDVRAHINSRKMSGYQWLLLGLCFLIITTDGIDVAIMGFLAPAITKEWGISRAAFGVVMSAAPVGLAIGALLIGPLSDRYGRKKLLMGAVAWFGSFSVLCALANDVYTLSLLRFLTGLGLGAAMPNTTTLLSEYVPEKSRGTLLSIMFCGFNLGSALVGFGAAALLPDYGWRTVLV
;
A
#
# COMPACT_ATOMS: atom_id res chain seq x y z
N MET A 1 24.28 47.79 23.32
CA MET A 1 24.66 46.36 23.24
C MET A 1 23.55 45.64 22.48
N ASN A 2 23.83 45.23 21.24
CA ASN A 2 22.85 44.62 20.33
C ASN A 2 22.42 43.25 20.84
N SER A 3 21.15 43.11 21.21
CA SER A 3 20.51 41.81 21.41
C SER A 3 20.44 41.10 20.06
N ALA A 4 21.32 40.12 19.85
CA ALA A 4 21.22 39.21 18.71
C ALA A 4 19.84 38.52 18.79
N GLN A 5 18.94 38.89 17.88
CA GLN A 5 17.69 38.16 17.70
C GLN A 5 18.06 36.76 17.23
N THR A 6 17.96 35.79 18.13
CA THR A 6 18.07 34.37 17.81
C THR A 6 16.90 34.03 16.90
N LEU A 7 17.15 34.05 15.60
CA LEU A 7 16.17 33.67 14.61
C LEU A 7 15.91 32.18 14.80
N ASP A 8 14.82 31.83 15.48
CA ASP A 8 14.42 30.45 15.69
C ASP A 8 13.99 29.87 14.34
N VAL A 9 14.96 29.26 13.65
CA VAL A 9 14.79 28.62 12.34
C VAL A 9 13.66 27.60 12.39
N ARG A 10 13.43 26.94 13.54
CA ARG A 10 12.31 26.02 13.72
C ARG A 10 10.98 26.76 13.75
N ALA A 11 10.88 27.91 14.39
CA ALA A 11 9.67 28.73 14.37
C ALA A 11 9.35 29.28 12.97
N HIS A 12 10.38 29.63 12.19
CA HIS A 12 10.23 30.15 10.83
C HIS A 12 9.84 29.07 9.79
N ILE A 13 10.34 27.83 9.95
CA ILE A 13 9.90 26.69 9.12
C ILE A 13 8.47 26.26 9.51
N ASN A 14 8.13 26.32 10.80
CA ASN A 14 6.79 25.97 11.31
C ASN A 14 5.69 26.99 10.98
N SER A 15 6.02 28.20 10.50
CA SER A 15 5.03 29.23 10.17
C SER A 15 4.53 29.16 8.71
N ARG A 16 5.12 28.31 7.88
CA ARG A 16 4.70 28.16 6.48
C ARG A 16 3.54 27.17 6.36
N LYS A 17 2.45 27.64 5.74
CA LYS A 17 1.32 26.80 5.32
C LYS A 17 1.84 25.73 4.36
N MET A 18 1.24 24.55 4.44
CA MET A 18 1.57 23.43 3.55
C MET A 18 1.42 23.85 2.09
N SER A 19 2.47 23.66 1.30
CA SER A 19 2.48 23.90 -0.14
C SER A 19 1.55 22.90 -0.84
N GLY A 20 0.95 23.30 -1.97
CA GLY A 20 0.10 22.42 -2.79
C GLY A 20 0.82 21.13 -3.20
N TYR A 21 2.15 21.17 -3.37
CA TYR A 21 2.94 19.96 -3.65
C TYR A 21 2.92 18.95 -2.49
N GLN A 22 2.97 19.42 -1.25
CA GLN A 22 2.96 18.52 -0.09
C GLN A 22 1.56 17.91 0.11
N TRP A 23 0.49 18.66 -0.20
CA TRP A 23 -0.87 18.12 -0.23
C TRP A 23 -1.05 17.08 -1.33
N LEU A 24 -0.51 17.32 -2.52
CA LEU A 24 -0.49 16.33 -3.59
C LEU A 24 0.27 15.07 -3.17
N LEU A 25 1.43 15.22 -2.52
CA LEU A 25 2.23 14.10 -2.03
C LEU A 25 1.47 13.29 -0.98
N LEU A 26 0.81 13.96 -0.02
CA LEU A 26 -0.07 13.30 0.94
C LEU A 26 -1.19 12.52 0.23
N GLY A 27 -1.86 13.12 -0.75
CA GLY A 27 -2.92 12.48 -1.51
C GLY A 27 -2.44 11.23 -2.26
N LEU A 28 -1.28 11.30 -2.91
CA LEU A 28 -0.69 10.15 -3.60
C LEU A 28 -0.28 9.03 -2.63
N CYS A 29 0.37 9.39 -1.52
CA CYS A 29 0.73 8.45 -0.46
C CYS A 29 -0.51 7.79 0.16
N PHE A 30 -1.57 8.57 0.39
CA PHE A 30 -2.85 8.08 0.86
C PHE A 30 -3.46 7.06 -0.11
N LEU A 31 -3.48 7.35 -1.41
CA LEU A 31 -4.00 6.43 -2.43
C LEU A 31 -3.21 5.11 -2.49
N ILE A 32 -1.88 5.16 -2.35
CA ILE A 32 -1.04 3.96 -2.28
C ILE A 32 -1.45 3.10 -1.09
N ILE A 33 -1.60 3.70 0.09
CA ILE A 33 -1.99 2.99 1.31
C ILE A 33 -3.44 2.51 1.27
N THR A 34 -4.33 3.23 0.58
CA THR A 34 -5.69 2.76 0.29
C THR A 34 -5.68 1.52 -0.60
N THR A 35 -4.84 1.51 -1.62
CA THR A 35 -4.71 0.36 -2.52
C THR A 35 -4.14 -0.87 -1.79
N ASP A 36 -3.19 -0.66 -0.88
CA ASP A 36 -2.70 -1.70 0.03
C ASP A 36 -3.83 -2.28 0.91
N GLY A 37 -4.66 -1.42 1.51
CA GLY A 37 -5.83 -1.85 2.27
C GLY A 37 -6.83 -2.68 1.45
N ILE A 38 -7.11 -2.25 0.22
CA ILE A 38 -7.93 -3.00 -0.74
C ILE A 38 -7.33 -4.40 -0.97
N ASP A 39 -6.04 -4.47 -1.31
CA ASP A 39 -5.35 -5.73 -1.65
C ASP A 39 -5.25 -6.72 -0.50
N VAL A 40 -5.10 -6.23 0.73
CA VAL A 40 -5.09 -7.09 1.92
C VAL A 40 -6.49 -7.61 2.23
N ALA A 41 -7.51 -6.74 2.20
CA ALA A 41 -8.86 -7.10 2.58
C ALA A 41 -9.58 -7.94 1.52
N ILE A 42 -9.33 -7.68 0.23
CA ILE A 42 -10.01 -8.35 -0.88
C ILE A 42 -9.91 -9.87 -0.77
N MET A 43 -8.73 -10.40 -0.46
CA MET A 43 -8.50 -11.85 -0.43
C MET A 43 -9.33 -12.55 0.65
N GLY A 44 -9.62 -11.85 1.76
CA GLY A 44 -10.53 -12.34 2.78
C GLY A 44 -11.97 -12.50 2.28
N PHE A 45 -12.44 -11.56 1.44
CA PHE A 45 -13.75 -11.62 0.82
C PHE A 45 -13.84 -12.65 -0.32
N LEU A 46 -12.77 -12.84 -1.09
CA LEU A 46 -12.75 -13.79 -2.21
C LEU A 46 -12.57 -15.25 -1.76
N ALA A 47 -12.02 -15.48 -0.56
CA ALA A 47 -11.69 -16.82 -0.07
C ALA A 47 -12.84 -17.85 -0.18
N PRO A 48 -14.10 -17.54 0.22
CA PRO A 48 -15.20 -18.50 0.11
C PRO A 48 -15.57 -18.82 -1.35
N ALA A 49 -15.50 -17.83 -2.25
CA ALA A 49 -15.81 -18.01 -3.67
C ALA A 49 -14.75 -18.88 -4.36
N ILE A 50 -13.47 -18.56 -4.14
CA ILE A 50 -12.34 -19.29 -4.75
C ILE A 50 -12.28 -20.74 -4.22
N THR A 51 -12.44 -20.93 -2.91
CA THR A 51 -12.40 -22.29 -2.32
C THR A 51 -13.53 -23.17 -2.84
N LYS A 52 -14.73 -22.60 -3.07
CA LYS A 52 -15.87 -23.29 -3.66
C LYS A 52 -15.64 -23.62 -5.13
N GLU A 53 -15.14 -22.68 -5.93
CA GLU A 53 -14.89 -22.86 -7.37
C GLU A 53 -13.81 -23.92 -7.62
N TRP A 54 -12.70 -23.86 -6.88
CA TRP A 54 -11.58 -24.79 -7.06
C TRP A 54 -11.71 -26.09 -6.25
N GLY A 55 -12.76 -26.24 -5.44
CA GLY A 55 -12.99 -27.44 -4.62
C GLY A 55 -11.89 -27.71 -3.59
N ILE A 56 -11.19 -26.68 -3.12
CA ILE A 56 -10.05 -26.79 -2.20
C ILE A 56 -10.46 -26.54 -0.75
N SER A 57 -9.70 -27.10 0.19
CA SER A 57 -9.88 -26.81 1.61
C SER A 57 -9.46 -25.38 1.96
N ARG A 58 -10.05 -24.81 3.01
CA ARG A 58 -9.61 -23.50 3.56
C ARG A 58 -8.16 -23.51 4.01
N ALA A 59 -7.67 -24.67 4.48
CA ALA A 59 -6.27 -24.84 4.87
C ALA A 59 -5.32 -24.71 3.67
N ALA A 60 -5.68 -25.30 2.52
CA ALA A 60 -4.91 -25.14 1.29
C ALA A 60 -4.89 -23.68 0.80
N PHE A 61 -6.03 -22.99 0.90
CA PHE A 61 -6.11 -21.56 0.58
C PHE A 61 -5.33 -20.66 1.55
N GLY A 62 -5.04 -21.15 2.77
CA GLY A 62 -4.20 -20.45 3.74
C GLY A 62 -2.80 -20.12 3.21
N VAL A 63 -2.28 -20.90 2.27
CA VAL A 63 -1.00 -20.63 1.59
C VAL A 63 -1.09 -19.33 0.78
N VAL A 64 -2.18 -19.11 0.03
CA VAL A 64 -2.42 -17.89 -0.74
C VAL A 64 -2.50 -16.67 0.18
N MET A 65 -3.24 -16.80 1.30
CA MET A 65 -3.39 -15.74 2.29
C MET A 65 -2.06 -15.36 2.95
N SER A 66 -1.15 -16.33 3.11
CA SER A 66 0.16 -16.12 3.75
C SER A 66 1.22 -15.59 2.77
N ALA A 67 1.05 -15.84 1.47
CA ALA A 67 2.05 -15.51 0.46
C ALA A 67 2.34 -14.00 0.36
N ALA A 68 1.31 -13.16 0.40
CA ALA A 68 1.47 -11.71 0.31
C ALA A 68 2.17 -11.08 1.53
N PRO A 69 1.79 -11.39 2.79
CA PRO A 69 2.55 -10.95 3.96
C PRO A 69 4.02 -11.39 3.95
N VAL A 70 4.30 -12.61 3.51
CA VAL A 70 5.69 -13.12 3.37
C VAL A 70 6.45 -12.31 2.32
N GLY A 71 5.84 -12.07 1.15
CA GLY A 71 6.40 -11.22 0.11
C GLY A 71 6.66 -9.80 0.60
N LEU A 72 5.73 -9.22 1.37
CA LEU A 72 5.85 -7.90 1.97
C LEU A 72 7.03 -7.81 2.93
N ALA A 73 7.20 -8.79 3.82
CA ALA A 73 8.32 -8.85 4.74
C ALA A 73 9.66 -8.88 3.99
N ILE A 74 9.77 -9.73 2.97
CA ILE A 74 10.98 -9.84 2.15
C ILE A 74 11.23 -8.53 1.35
N GLY A 75 10.19 -7.98 0.72
CA GLY A 75 10.29 -6.74 -0.05
C GLY A 75 10.75 -5.55 0.80
N ALA A 76 10.21 -5.42 2.02
CA ALA A 76 10.60 -4.36 2.94
C ALA A 76 12.07 -4.46 3.35
N LEU A 77 12.57 -5.67 3.61
CA LEU A 77 13.97 -5.90 3.99
C LEU A 77 14.94 -5.64 2.84
N LEU A 78 14.60 -6.09 1.62
CA LEU A 78 15.51 -5.99 0.48
C LEU A 78 15.55 -4.59 -0.12
N ILE A 79 14.44 -3.87 -0.12
CA ILE A 79 14.28 -2.66 -0.92
C ILE A 79 14.60 -1.37 -0.13
N GLY A 80 14.68 -1.44 1.20
CA GLY A 80 15.14 -0.33 2.05
C GLY A 80 16.48 0.28 1.61
N PRO A 81 17.58 -0.48 1.61
CA PRO A 81 18.90 0.03 1.19
C PRO A 81 18.94 0.47 -0.28
N LEU A 82 18.15 -0.19 -1.13
CA LEU A 82 18.05 0.15 -2.55
C LEU A 82 17.38 1.52 -2.75
N SER A 83 16.43 1.88 -1.88
CA SER A 83 15.72 3.15 -1.92
C SER A 83 16.60 4.36 -1.67
N ASP A 84 17.57 4.20 -0.77
CA ASP A 84 18.50 5.27 -0.43
C ASP A 84 19.51 5.51 -1.56
N ARG A 85 19.81 4.48 -2.37
CA ARG A 85 20.76 4.57 -3.49
C ARG A 85 20.15 5.09 -4.79
N TYR A 86 18.96 4.61 -5.18
CA TYR A 86 18.34 4.94 -6.46
C TYR A 86 17.31 6.08 -6.38
N GLY A 87 17.01 6.54 -5.16
CA GLY A 87 16.07 7.61 -4.87
C GLY A 87 14.65 7.10 -4.64
N ARG A 88 14.07 7.52 -3.50
CA ARG A 88 12.76 7.07 -2.99
C ARG A 88 11.62 7.17 -4.02
N LYS A 89 11.53 8.30 -4.74
CA LYS A 89 10.45 8.54 -5.71
C LYS A 89 10.44 7.54 -6.87
N LYS A 90 11.61 7.28 -7.47
CA LYS A 90 11.73 6.36 -8.62
C LYS A 90 11.37 4.94 -8.21
N LEU A 91 11.87 4.52 -7.06
CA LEU A 91 11.62 3.19 -6.54
C LEU A 91 10.17 3.00 -6.12
N LEU A 92 9.54 4.02 -5.52
CA LEU A 92 8.11 3.98 -5.19
C LEU A 92 7.25 3.83 -6.45
N MET A 93 7.52 4.58 -7.52
CA MET A 93 6.79 4.42 -8.79
C MET A 93 6.99 3.01 -9.38
N GLY A 94 8.22 2.48 -9.34
CA GLY A 94 8.49 1.11 -9.79
C GLY A 94 7.76 0.06 -8.95
N ALA A 95 7.73 0.22 -7.63
CA ALA A 95 7.04 -0.67 -6.70
C ALA A 95 5.53 -0.66 -6.92
N VAL A 96 4.92 0.51 -7.13
CA VAL A 96 3.48 0.64 -7.43
C VAL A 96 3.15 0.03 -8.80
N ALA A 97 3.97 0.27 -9.82
CA ALA A 97 3.78 -0.33 -11.15
C ALA A 97 3.91 -1.87 -11.11
N TRP A 98 4.91 -2.37 -10.36
CA TRP A 98 5.10 -3.80 -10.11
C TRP A 98 3.88 -4.41 -9.42
N PHE A 99 3.49 -3.83 -8.28
CA PHE A 99 2.31 -4.25 -7.53
C PHE A 99 1.05 -4.26 -8.41
N GLY A 100 0.75 -3.18 -9.12
CA GLY A 100 -0.45 -3.09 -9.96
C GLY A 100 -0.45 -4.12 -11.09
N SER A 101 0.70 -4.35 -11.74
CA SER A 101 0.82 -5.34 -12.81
C SER A 101 0.53 -6.76 -12.29
N PHE A 102 1.13 -7.15 -11.17
CA PHE A 102 0.90 -8.48 -10.60
C PHE A 102 -0.49 -8.63 -9.96
N SER A 103 -1.09 -7.52 -9.48
CA SER A 103 -2.46 -7.51 -8.95
C SER A 103 -3.46 -7.86 -10.05
N VAL A 104 -3.37 -7.21 -11.22
CA VAL A 104 -4.21 -7.54 -12.39
C VAL A 104 -3.96 -8.98 -12.87
N LEU A 105 -2.71 -9.44 -12.86
CA LEU A 105 -2.38 -10.83 -13.23
C LEU A 105 -3.02 -11.86 -12.27
N CYS A 106 -3.30 -11.51 -11.01
CA CYS A 106 -4.00 -12.41 -10.08
C CYS A 106 -5.40 -12.80 -10.60
N ALA A 107 -6.07 -11.92 -11.34
CA ALA A 107 -7.38 -12.20 -11.92
C ALA A 107 -7.33 -13.32 -12.98
N LEU A 108 -6.15 -13.59 -13.56
CA LEU A 108 -5.91 -14.63 -14.56
C LEU A 108 -5.46 -15.97 -13.94
N ALA A 109 -5.23 -16.03 -12.63
CA ALA A 109 -4.78 -17.25 -11.96
C ALA A 109 -5.86 -18.34 -12.02
N ASN A 110 -5.47 -19.58 -12.34
CA ASN A 110 -6.39 -20.73 -12.45
C ASN A 110 -6.13 -21.82 -11.41
N ASP A 111 -5.10 -21.66 -10.58
CA ASP A 111 -4.77 -22.58 -9.51
C ASP A 111 -4.19 -21.84 -8.30
N VAL A 112 -4.11 -22.57 -7.19
CA VAL A 112 -3.61 -22.08 -5.90
C VAL A 112 -2.14 -21.69 -5.98
N TYR A 113 -1.33 -22.43 -6.74
CA TYR A 113 0.11 -22.20 -6.82
C TYR A 113 0.43 -20.91 -7.57
N THR A 114 -0.21 -20.69 -8.73
CA THR A 114 -0.05 -19.46 -9.52
C THR A 114 -0.58 -18.27 -8.74
N LEU A 115 -1.76 -18.39 -8.12
CA LEU A 115 -2.29 -17.31 -7.29
C LEU A 115 -1.36 -17.00 -6.11
N SER A 116 -0.83 -18.01 -5.42
CA SER A 116 0.13 -17.83 -4.32
C SER A 116 1.40 -17.12 -4.79
N LEU A 117 1.96 -17.52 -5.93
CA LEU A 117 3.14 -16.88 -6.50
C LEU A 117 2.87 -15.41 -6.86
N LEU A 118 1.76 -15.13 -7.54
CA LEU A 118 1.39 -13.76 -7.89
C LEU A 118 1.15 -12.91 -6.63
N ARG A 119 0.53 -13.47 -5.60
CA ARG A 119 0.35 -12.82 -4.29
C ARG A 119 1.66 -12.55 -3.57
N PHE A 120 2.62 -13.45 -3.67
CA PHE A 120 3.97 -13.21 -3.17
C PHE A 120 4.62 -12.03 -3.91
N LEU A 121 4.49 -11.95 -5.24
CA LEU A 121 5.07 -10.89 -6.06
C LEU A 121 4.40 -9.52 -5.83
N THR A 122 3.08 -9.48 -5.64
CA THR A 122 2.39 -8.24 -5.22
C THR A 122 2.84 -7.79 -3.84
N GLY A 123 2.95 -8.73 -2.88
CA GLY A 123 3.48 -8.49 -1.55
C GLY A 123 4.87 -7.87 -1.58
N LEU A 124 5.76 -8.37 -2.42
CA LEU A 124 7.11 -7.82 -2.59
C LEU A 124 7.10 -6.36 -3.06
N GLY A 125 6.19 -6.00 -3.98
CA GLY A 125 5.97 -4.62 -4.40
C GLY A 125 5.44 -3.71 -3.27
N LEU A 126 4.46 -4.18 -2.51
CA LEU A 126 3.91 -3.43 -1.36
C LEU A 126 4.94 -3.26 -0.24
N GLY A 127 5.73 -4.29 0.04
CA GLY A 127 6.83 -4.24 0.99
C GLY A 127 7.87 -3.18 0.67
N ALA A 128 8.12 -2.93 -0.62
CA ALA A 128 8.92 -1.79 -1.07
C ALA A 128 8.20 -0.45 -0.93
N ALA A 129 6.91 -0.40 -1.22
CA ALA A 129 6.14 0.84 -1.28
C ALA A 129 5.88 1.44 0.11
N MET A 130 5.50 0.64 1.11
CA MET A 130 5.12 1.12 2.44
C MET A 130 6.20 1.95 3.17
N PRO A 131 7.44 1.44 3.37
CA PRO A 131 8.48 2.20 4.06
C PRO A 131 8.86 3.45 3.25
N ASN A 132 8.93 3.35 1.92
CA ASN A 132 9.26 4.48 1.06
C ASN A 132 8.20 5.59 1.09
N THR A 133 6.92 5.23 1.12
CA THR A 133 5.79 6.17 1.21
C THR A 133 5.84 6.90 2.55
N THR A 134 6.02 6.16 3.64
CA THR A 134 6.10 6.72 5.00
C THR A 134 7.29 7.67 5.13
N THR A 135 8.47 7.26 4.66
CA THR A 135 9.66 8.10 4.75
C THR A 135 9.54 9.33 3.85
N LEU A 136 9.09 9.18 2.60
CA LEU A 136 8.90 10.30 1.67
C LEU A 136 7.91 11.33 2.23
N LEU A 137 6.78 10.91 2.79
CA LEU A 137 5.85 11.84 3.41
C LEU A 137 6.50 12.53 4.61
N SER A 138 7.20 11.78 5.47
CA SER A 138 7.83 12.32 6.68
C SER A 138 8.94 13.35 6.41
N GLU A 139 9.67 13.21 5.31
CA GLU A 139 10.74 14.12 4.88
C GLU A 139 10.18 15.44 4.33
N TYR A 140 8.99 15.40 3.74
CA TYR A 140 8.40 16.55 3.05
C TYR A 140 7.41 17.34 3.90
N VAL A 141 6.99 16.85 5.06
CA VAL A 141 5.99 17.53 5.91
C VAL A 141 6.60 18.21 7.14
N PRO A 142 5.98 19.28 7.67
CA PRO A 142 6.44 19.93 8.90
C PRO A 142 6.43 18.99 10.10
N GLU A 143 7.44 19.07 10.95
CA GLU A 143 7.61 18.21 12.13
C GLU A 143 6.38 18.22 13.06
N LYS A 144 5.77 19.41 13.26
CA LYS A 144 4.59 19.59 14.13
C LYS A 144 3.35 18.83 13.65
N SER A 145 3.12 18.78 12.33
CA SER A 145 1.95 18.12 11.74
C SER A 145 2.25 16.72 11.21
N ARG A 146 3.53 16.30 11.23
CA ARG A 146 3.98 15.00 10.70
C ARG A 146 3.17 13.83 11.25
N GLY A 147 2.94 13.79 12.57
CA GLY A 147 2.15 12.73 13.20
C GLY A 147 0.74 12.65 12.63
N THR A 148 0.01 13.77 12.61
CA THR A 148 -1.35 13.85 12.05
C THR A 148 -1.40 13.46 10.57
N LEU A 149 -0.44 13.92 9.77
CA LEU A 149 -0.41 13.64 8.33
C LEU A 149 -0.10 12.17 8.03
N LEU A 150 0.80 11.55 8.79
CA LEU A 150 1.03 10.11 8.73
C LEU A 150 -0.22 9.34 9.17
N SER A 151 -0.91 9.76 10.23
CA SER A 151 -2.17 9.15 10.64
C SER A 151 -3.25 9.24 9.56
N ILE A 152 -3.41 10.41 8.92
CA ILE A 152 -4.33 10.60 7.79
C ILE A 152 -3.96 9.64 6.66
N MET A 153 -2.68 9.53 6.31
CA MET A 153 -2.20 8.59 5.30
C MET A 153 -2.59 7.13 5.64
N PHE A 154 -2.37 6.69 6.89
CA PHE A 154 -2.74 5.34 7.34
C PHE A 154 -4.25 5.11 7.49
N CYS A 155 -5.06 6.16 7.69
CA CYS A 155 -6.52 6.04 7.57
C CYS A 155 -6.93 5.55 6.17
N GLY A 156 -6.12 5.82 5.14
CA GLY A 156 -6.31 5.31 3.79
C GLY A 156 -6.44 3.78 3.74
N PHE A 157 -5.68 3.05 4.57
CA PHE A 157 -5.72 1.59 4.63
C PHE A 157 -7.12 1.09 5.05
N ASN A 158 -7.62 1.63 6.16
CA ASN A 158 -8.95 1.28 6.67
C ASN A 158 -10.06 1.66 5.68
N LEU A 159 -9.92 2.82 5.02
CA LEU A 159 -10.85 3.24 3.98
C LEU A 159 -10.85 2.24 2.81
N GLY A 160 -9.67 1.84 2.32
CA GLY A 160 -9.54 0.86 1.24
C GLY A 160 -10.15 -0.50 1.59
N SER A 161 -9.85 -1.01 2.78
CA SER A 161 -10.43 -2.25 3.30
C SER A 161 -11.95 -2.22 3.39
N ALA A 162 -12.52 -1.07 3.77
CA ALA A 162 -13.98 -0.88 3.80
C ALA A 162 -14.57 -0.83 2.39
N LEU A 163 -13.97 -0.04 1.49
CA LEU A 163 -14.42 0.12 0.10
C LEU A 163 -14.47 -1.21 -0.64
N VAL A 164 -13.45 -2.06 -0.49
CA VAL A 164 -13.45 -3.37 -1.16
C VAL A 164 -14.50 -4.32 -0.59
N GLY A 165 -14.88 -4.19 0.68
CA GLY A 165 -15.99 -4.96 1.25
C GLY A 165 -17.31 -4.65 0.55
N PHE A 166 -17.60 -3.36 0.31
CA PHE A 166 -18.78 -2.96 -0.47
C PHE A 166 -18.68 -3.38 -1.94
N GLY A 167 -17.50 -3.23 -2.56
CA GLY A 167 -17.25 -3.67 -3.94
C GLY A 167 -17.43 -5.18 -4.11
N ALA A 168 -16.87 -5.98 -3.21
CA ALA A 168 -17.02 -7.43 -3.20
C ALA A 168 -18.48 -7.84 -3.01
N ALA A 169 -19.23 -7.18 -2.11
CA ALA A 169 -20.65 -7.46 -1.91
C ALA A 169 -21.50 -7.18 -3.16
N ALA A 170 -21.14 -6.15 -3.95
CA ALA A 170 -21.85 -5.80 -5.18
C ALA A 170 -21.44 -6.66 -6.39
N LEU A 171 -20.16 -7.04 -6.50
CA LEU A 171 -19.62 -7.69 -7.70
C LEU A 171 -19.60 -9.22 -7.62
N LEU A 172 -19.38 -9.79 -6.44
CA LEU A 172 -19.28 -11.25 -6.27
C LEU A 172 -20.53 -12.03 -6.74
N PRO A 173 -21.77 -11.58 -6.47
CA PRO A 173 -22.97 -12.34 -6.83
C PRO A 173 -23.15 -12.50 -8.35
N ASP A 174 -22.85 -11.45 -9.11
CA ASP A 174 -23.21 -11.36 -10.52
C ASP A 174 -22.02 -11.59 -11.48
N TYR A 175 -20.80 -11.23 -11.08
CA TYR A 175 -19.61 -11.21 -11.95
C TYR A 175 -18.48 -12.15 -11.49
N GLY A 176 -18.58 -12.70 -10.28
CA GLY A 176 -17.58 -13.61 -9.70
C GLY A 176 -16.38 -12.89 -9.08
N TRP A 177 -15.43 -13.67 -8.55
CA TRP A 177 -14.32 -13.13 -7.75
C TRP A 177 -13.22 -12.45 -8.60
N ARG A 178 -13.08 -12.85 -9.87
CA ARG A 178 -12.03 -12.34 -10.75
C ARG A 178 -12.22 -10.86 -11.09
N THR A 179 -13.47 -10.40 -11.24
CA THR A 179 -13.77 -9.00 -11.55
C THR A 179 -13.54 -8.06 -10.38
N VAL A 180 -13.43 -8.58 -9.15
CA VAL A 180 -13.09 -7.76 -7.98
C VAL A 180 -11.59 -7.44 -7.96
N LEU A 181 -10.76 -8.27 -8.62
CA LEU A 181 -9.30 -8.11 -8.71
C LEU A 181 -8.84 -7.18 -9.84
N VAL A 182 -9.75 -6.75 -10.72
CA VAL A 182 -9.50 -5.85 -11.86
C VAL A 182 -10.08 -4.49 -11.56
#